data_AF-A0A1I5DHM6-F1
#
_entry.id   AF-A0A1I5DHM6-F1
#
_cell.length_a   1.000
_cell.length_b   1.000
_cell.length_c   1.000
_cell.angle_alpha   90.00
_cell.angle_beta   90.00
_cell.angle_gamma   90.00
#
_symmetry.space_group_name_H-M   'P 1'
#
loop_
_entity.id
_entity.type
_entity.pdbx_description
1 polymer ?
#
loop_
_entity_poly.entity_id
_entity_poly.type
_entity_poly.pdbx_seq_one_letter_code
_entity_poly.pdbx_strand_id
1 'polypeptide(L)'
;MKMMGSGGCVDCHGTNRNGGRLWPNFWQVAPSITATRLVGEHTQDSHGHEGYSAETLARAITKGVRPDGSSLGAGMPRWSMADEDLKDLVSFLLED
;
A
#
# COMPACT_ATOMS: atom_id res chain seq x y z
N MET A 1 16.93 1.02 -14.61
CA MET A 1 16.60 2.26 -13.88
C MET A 1 15.53 1.92 -12.85
N LYS A 2 15.87 1.85 -11.56
CA LYS A 2 14.89 1.69 -10.49
C LYS A 2 14.32 3.09 -10.25
N MET A 3 13.06 3.31 -10.64
CA MET A 3 12.38 4.59 -10.41
C MET A 3 12.18 4.74 -8.90
N MET A 4 13.16 5.34 -8.21
CA MET A 4 12.98 5.84 -6.87
C MET A 4 12.29 7.19 -7.02
N GLY A 5 10.95 7.18 -7.11
CA GLY A 5 10.18 8.42 -7.15
C GLY A 5 10.42 9.16 -5.84
N SER A 6 10.82 10.43 -5.93
CA SER A 6 11.07 11.36 -4.83
C SER A 6 9.80 11.74 -4.03
N GLY A 7 8.78 10.89 -4.07
CA GLY A 7 7.44 11.15 -3.58
C GLY A 7 7.01 10.18 -2.49
N GLY A 8 6.28 10.67 -1.50
CA GLY A 8 5.73 9.88 -0.39
C GLY A 8 4.48 9.09 -0.80
N CYS A 9 3.89 8.39 0.17
CA CYS A 9 2.66 7.60 -0.04
C CYS A 9 1.55 8.42 -0.69
N VAL A 10 1.44 9.68 -0.29
CA VAL A 10 0.40 10.65 -0.71
C VAL A 10 0.44 10.96 -2.20
N ASP A 11 1.61 10.87 -2.86
CA ASP A 11 1.73 11.21 -4.28
C ASP A 11 1.02 10.22 -5.19
N CYS A 12 0.83 8.98 -4.72
CA CYS A 12 0.05 7.96 -5.41
C CYS A 12 -1.32 7.75 -4.76
N HIS A 13 -1.37 7.70 -3.43
CA HIS A 13 -2.58 7.34 -2.69
C HIS A 13 -3.48 8.53 -2.33
N GLY A 14 -3.04 9.75 -2.64
CA GLY A 14 -3.76 10.99 -2.35
C GLY A 14 -3.69 11.40 -0.88
N THR A 15 -3.97 12.67 -0.60
CA THR A 15 -3.98 13.23 0.77
C THR A 15 -5.03 12.58 1.66
N ASN A 16 -6.12 12.14 1.06
CA ASN A 16 -7.22 11.46 1.74
C ASN A 16 -7.11 9.93 1.70
N ARG A 17 -5.96 9.38 1.29
CA ARG A 17 -5.71 7.92 1.23
C ARG A 17 -6.63 7.14 0.28
N ASN A 18 -7.51 7.79 -0.49
CA ASN A 18 -8.49 7.13 -1.34
C ASN A 18 -7.94 6.51 -2.62
N GLY A 19 -6.64 6.65 -2.88
CA GLY A 19 -6.05 6.22 -4.14
C GLY A 19 -6.36 7.19 -5.27
N GLY A 20 -5.93 6.82 -6.46
CA GLY A 20 -6.09 7.68 -7.61
C GLY A 20 -5.41 7.14 -8.86
N ARG A 21 -5.78 7.74 -9.99
CA ARG A 21 -5.19 7.44 -11.28
C ARG A 21 -3.85 8.15 -11.38
N LEU A 22 -2.79 7.40 -11.70
CA LEU A 22 -1.43 7.94 -11.67
C LEU A 22 -1.18 8.81 -12.89
N TRP A 23 -0.46 9.93 -12.74
CA TRP A 23 -0.04 10.76 -13.86
C TRP A 23 1.48 10.68 -14.04
N PRO A 24 2.02 10.56 -15.27
CA PRO A 24 1.34 10.48 -16.56
C PRO A 24 0.75 9.09 -16.88
N ASN A 25 1.03 8.08 -16.06
CA ASN A 25 0.63 6.68 -16.28
C ASN A 25 -0.85 6.42 -15.94
N PHE A 26 -1.76 7.11 -16.60
CA PHE A 26 -3.18 7.09 -16.24
C PHE A 26 -3.84 5.71 -16.39
N TRP A 27 -3.21 4.77 -17.08
CA TRP A 27 -3.66 3.38 -17.17
C TRP A 27 -3.51 2.63 -15.83
N GLN A 28 -2.72 3.16 -14.90
CA GLN A 28 -2.51 2.59 -13.57
C GLN A 28 -3.31 3.37 -12.52
N VAL A 29 -3.82 2.64 -11.52
CA VAL A 29 -4.57 3.19 -10.39
C VAL A 29 -3.91 2.72 -9.11
N ALA A 30 -3.53 3.66 -8.25
CA ALA A 30 -3.17 3.34 -6.88
C ALA A 30 -4.45 3.05 -6.08
N PRO A 31 -4.51 1.94 -5.34
CA PRO A 31 -5.67 1.60 -4.54
C PRO A 31 -5.83 2.55 -3.34
N SER A 32 -7.02 2.56 -2.75
CA SER A 32 -7.23 3.20 -1.45
C SER A 32 -6.45 2.46 -0.36
N ILE A 33 -5.87 3.22 0.55
CA ILE A 33 -5.15 2.76 1.76
C ILE A 33 -5.79 3.33 3.03
N THR A 34 -7.08 3.66 3.00
CA THR A 34 -7.83 3.98 4.22
C THR A 34 -7.92 2.74 5.12
N ALA A 35 -8.01 2.94 6.44
CA ALA A 35 -8.10 1.85 7.41
C ALA A 35 -9.23 0.87 7.04
N THR A 36 -10.44 1.37 6.78
CA THR A 36 -11.59 0.56 6.33
C THR A 36 -11.28 -0.30 5.11
N ARG A 37 -10.49 0.23 4.16
CA ARG A 37 -10.14 -0.49 2.93
C ARG A 37 -9.01 -1.48 3.13
N LEU A 38 -8.10 -1.23 4.06
CA LEU A 38 -7.00 -2.14 4.39
C LEU A 38 -7.50 -3.34 5.19
N VAL A 39 -8.38 -3.13 6.18
CA VAL A 39 -8.84 -4.22 7.07
C VAL A 39 -10.03 -4.99 6.50
N GLY A 40 -10.73 -4.43 5.51
CA GLY A 40 -11.85 -5.09 4.85
C GLY A 40 -11.43 -6.33 4.07
N GLU A 41 -12.34 -7.28 3.91
CA GLU A 41 -12.09 -8.43 3.04
C GLU A 41 -11.97 -8.01 1.57
N HIS A 42 -10.93 -8.52 0.92
CA HIS A 42 -10.57 -8.25 -0.46
C HIS A 42 -10.99 -9.42 -1.35
N THR A 43 -12.28 -9.79 -1.31
CA THR A 43 -12.82 -10.97 -2.01
C THR A 43 -13.26 -10.69 -3.45
N GLN A 44 -13.41 -9.42 -3.81
CA GLN A 44 -13.94 -8.99 -5.14
C GLN A 44 -12.87 -8.41 -6.06
N ASP A 45 -11.69 -8.10 -5.53
CA ASP A 45 -10.52 -7.75 -6.32
C ASP A 45 -9.91 -9.01 -6.93
N SER A 46 -9.22 -8.84 -8.06
CA SER A 46 -8.60 -9.92 -8.84
C SER A 46 -7.56 -10.77 -8.08
N HIS A 47 -7.32 -10.45 -6.80
CA HIS A 47 -6.33 -11.04 -5.92
C HIS A 47 -6.89 -11.51 -4.56
N GLY A 48 -8.22 -11.66 -4.42
CA GLY A 48 -8.89 -12.50 -3.42
C GLY A 48 -8.11 -12.80 -2.13
N HIS A 49 -7.98 -11.84 -1.22
CA HIS A 49 -7.22 -12.03 0.02
C HIS A 49 -7.93 -11.48 1.27
N GLU A 50 -7.46 -11.90 2.43
CA GLU A 50 -7.90 -11.34 3.72
C GLU A 50 -7.49 -9.87 3.88
N GLY A 51 -8.11 -9.18 4.84
CA GLY A 51 -7.70 -7.84 5.22
C GLY A 51 -6.24 -7.80 5.72
N TYR A 52 -5.60 -6.66 5.59
CA TYR A 52 -4.27 -6.43 6.10
C TYR A 52 -4.29 -6.32 7.63
N SER A 53 -3.45 -7.11 8.29
CA SER A 53 -3.04 -6.91 9.67
C SER A 53 -1.82 -6.00 9.71
N ALA A 54 -1.41 -5.56 10.91
CA ALA A 54 -0.19 -4.77 11.06
C ALA A 54 1.05 -5.47 10.46
N GLU A 55 1.16 -6.78 10.69
CA GLU A 55 2.29 -7.59 10.22
C GLU A 55 2.28 -7.77 8.69
N THR A 56 1.10 -8.05 8.11
CA THR A 56 0.99 -8.24 6.66
C THR A 56 1.09 -6.90 5.93
N LEU A 57 0.64 -5.80 6.52
CA LEU A 57 0.82 -4.45 5.98
C LEU A 57 2.28 -4.01 6.01
N ALA A 58 2.99 -4.24 7.12
CA ALA A 58 4.43 -3.97 7.22
C ALA A 58 5.20 -4.73 6.13
N ARG A 59 4.82 -6.00 5.89
CA ARG A 59 5.39 -6.83 4.83
C ARG A 59 5.03 -6.33 3.44
N ALA A 60 3.83 -5.83 3.23
CA ALA A 60 3.41 -5.22 1.97
C ALA A 60 4.22 -3.96 1.65
N ILE A 61 4.46 -3.09 2.63
CA ILE A 61 5.21 -1.84 2.47
C ILE A 61 6.69 -2.11 2.16
N THR A 62 7.31 -3.05 2.87
CA THR A 62 8.76 -3.28 2.80
C THR A 62 9.17 -4.30 1.74
N LYS A 63 8.37 -5.35 1.55
CA LYS A 63 8.69 -6.47 0.63
C LYS A 63 7.76 -6.49 -0.58
N GLY A 64 6.63 -5.79 -0.52
CA GLY A 64 5.65 -5.81 -1.58
C GLY A 64 4.93 -7.15 -1.70
N VAL A 65 4.66 -7.78 -0.56
CA VAL A 65 3.99 -9.09 -0.48
C VAL A 65 2.67 -8.91 0.26
N ARG A 66 1.57 -9.32 -0.38
CA ARG A 66 0.20 -9.27 0.14
C ARG A 66 -0.02 -10.30 1.27
N PRO A 67 -1.20 -10.30 1.93
CA PRO A 67 -1.52 -11.28 2.96
C PRO A 67 -1.47 -12.72 2.43
N ASP A 68 -2.00 -12.95 1.23
CA ASP A 68 -2.01 -14.22 0.51
C ASP A 68 -0.64 -14.69 -0.04
N GLY A 69 0.41 -13.89 0.14
CA GLY A 69 1.76 -14.16 -0.37
C GLY A 69 1.99 -13.73 -1.81
N SER A 70 0.98 -13.21 -2.52
CA SER A 70 1.15 -12.69 -3.87
C SER A 70 1.94 -11.37 -3.88
N SER A 71 2.59 -11.06 -5.00
CA SER A 71 3.41 -9.85 -5.13
C SER A 71 2.59 -8.64 -5.55
N LEU A 72 2.78 -7.51 -4.85
CA LEU A 72 2.27 -6.21 -5.26
C LEU A 72 2.89 -5.78 -6.60
N GLY A 73 2.15 -4.99 -7.37
CA GLY A 73 2.61 -4.48 -8.66
C GLY A 73 3.95 -3.73 -8.55
N ALA A 74 4.76 -3.76 -9.61
CA ALA A 74 6.07 -3.12 -9.64
C ALA A 74 6.01 -1.58 -9.51
N GLY A 75 4.84 -0.98 -9.74
CA GLY A 75 4.61 0.45 -9.54
C GLY A 75 4.55 0.88 -8.07
N MET A 76 4.30 -0.05 -7.14
CA MET A 76 4.36 0.25 -5.71
C MET A 76 5.81 0.14 -5.20
N PRO A 77 6.39 1.19 -4.62
CA PRO A 77 7.76 1.11 -4.08
C PRO A 77 7.87 0.14 -2.91
N ARG A 78 9.07 -0.40 -2.70
CA ARG A 78 9.44 -1.19 -1.52
C ARG A 78 10.27 -0.29 -0.62
N TRP A 79 9.69 0.11 0.50
CA TRP A 79 10.27 1.10 1.38
C TRP A 79 11.25 0.47 2.36
N SER A 80 12.31 1.21 2.69
CA SER A 80 13.27 0.87 3.73
C SER A 80 13.30 2.02 4.72
N MET A 81 12.98 1.72 5.98
CA MET A 81 12.93 2.68 7.10
C MET A 81 13.26 1.93 8.40
N ALA A 82 13.40 2.64 9.52
CA ALA A 82 13.60 1.99 10.81
C ALA A 82 12.35 1.20 11.21
N ASP A 83 12.53 0.14 12.00
CA ASP A 83 11.41 -0.71 12.44
C ASP A 83 10.37 0.08 13.26
N GLU A 84 10.84 1.07 14.03
CA GLU A 84 9.97 1.99 14.80
C GLU A 84 9.12 2.86 13.87
N ASP A 85 9.73 3.50 12.86
CA ASP A 85 9.00 4.30 11.86
C ASP A 85 7.98 3.46 11.08
N LEU A 86 8.35 2.21 10.73
CA LEU A 86 7.44 1.29 10.04
C LEU A 86 6.25 0.94 10.92
N LYS A 87 6.49 0.69 12.21
CA LYS A 87 5.42 0.38 13.17
C LYS A 87 4.47 1.56 13.36
N ASP A 88 5.00 2.78 13.45
CA ASP A 88 4.20 3.99 13.59
C ASP A 88 3.39 4.26 12.32
N LEU A 89 4.01 4.10 11.14
CA LEU A 89 3.32 4.22 9.85
C LEU A 89 2.19 3.20 9.71
N VAL A 90 2.44 1.94 10.07
CA VAL A 90 1.42 0.88 10.02
C VAL A 90 0.28 1.18 10.98
N SER A 91 0.58 1.62 12.20
CA SER A 91 -0.44 2.03 13.17
C SER A 91 -1.29 3.18 12.61
N PHE A 92 -0.66 4.23 12.11
CA PHE A 92 -1.34 5.38 11.49
C PHE A 92 -2.25 4.99 10.31
N LEU A 93 -1.84 4.01 9.48
CA LEU A 93 -2.65 3.56 8.34
C LEU A 93 -3.85 2.70 8.75
N LEU A 94 -3.77 2.03 9.90
CA LEU A 94 -4.84 1.18 10.44
C LEU A 94 -5.77 1.93 11.40
N GLU A 95 -5.40 3.14 11.82
CA GLU A 95 -6.24 4.08 12.56
C GLU A 95 -7.17 4.86 11.60
N ASP A 96 -8.41 5.11 12.05
CA ASP A 96 -9.42 5.89 11.31
C ASP A 96 -9.27 7.41 11.52
#